data_AF-A0A7J3XDQ4-F1
#
_entry.id   AF-A0A7J3XDQ4-F1
#
_cell.length_a   1.000
_cell.length_b   1.000
_cell.length_c   1.000
_cell.angle_alpha   90.00
_cell.angle_beta   90.00
_cell.angle_gamma   90.00
#
_symmetry.space_group_name_H-M   'P 1'
#
loop_
_entity.id
_entity.type
_entity.pdbx_description
1 polymer ?
#
loop_
_entity_poly.entity_id
_entity_poly.type
_entity_poly.pdbx_seq_one_letter_code
_entity_poly.pdbx_strand_id
1 'polypeptide(L)'
;MYLNKALRSPEIFILDSTGKFTREMARKYVLNPLRKITDYLRDKVGGLSLPERIEIEIRKLPTYYSFVLESVGNRIKLYLRPIAKIFGIASRNRIVVDPVIFPEIDDREREWLGTIPPAERVIGEELIHEVQYYNGIVDRLKRLGKRARNYLEGAAAYVSDKLFGKTGAYSEEKREYERLVERCGERRAFLGECL
;
A
#
# COMPACT_ATOMS: atom_id res chain seq x y z
N MET A 1 -31.60 -15.38 17.13
CA MET A 1 -30.88 -16.12 16.07
C MET A 1 -29.67 -15.30 15.66
N TYR A 2 -28.53 -15.49 16.31
CA TYR A 2 -27.30 -14.76 16.02
C TYR A 2 -26.59 -15.42 14.85
N LEU A 3 -26.91 -14.98 13.64
CA LEU A 3 -26.11 -15.33 12.48
C LEU A 3 -24.76 -14.64 12.64
N ASN A 4 -23.77 -15.43 13.07
CA ASN A 4 -22.36 -15.21 12.77
C ASN A 4 -22.27 -14.76 11.31
N LYS A 5 -22.14 -13.45 11.07
CA LYS A 5 -21.48 -12.93 9.87
C LYS A 5 -20.03 -13.35 10.01
N ALA A 6 -19.75 -14.63 9.73
CA ALA A 6 -18.43 -15.05 9.33
C ALA A 6 -18.03 -14.05 8.24
N LEU A 7 -17.00 -13.26 8.51
CA LEU A 7 -16.41 -12.35 7.54
C LEU A 7 -16.14 -13.19 6.29
N ARG A 8 -17.00 -13.08 5.28
CA ARG A 8 -16.73 -13.65 3.97
C ARG A 8 -15.42 -13.01 3.53
N SER A 9 -14.39 -13.82 3.37
CA SER A 9 -13.15 -13.34 2.78
C SER A 9 -13.49 -12.78 1.39
N PRO A 10 -12.95 -11.62 1.00
CA PRO A 10 -13.16 -11.08 -0.34
C PRO A 10 -12.78 -12.13 -1.38
N GLU A 11 -13.54 -12.19 -2.46
CA GLU A 11 -13.09 -12.87 -3.67
C GLU A 11 -11.91 -12.09 -4.26
N ILE A 12 -10.77 -12.76 -4.41
CA ILE A 12 -9.55 -12.16 -4.96
C ILE A 12 -9.41 -12.56 -6.42
N PHE A 13 -9.38 -11.57 -7.31
CA PHE A 13 -9.12 -11.74 -8.73
C PHE A 13 -7.75 -11.17 -9.05
N ILE A 14 -6.92 -11.91 -9.78
CA ILE A 14 -5.57 -11.49 -10.15
C ILE A 14 -5.48 -11.39 -11.66
N LEU A 15 -5.16 -10.21 -12.15
CA LEU A 15 -4.87 -9.92 -13.55
C LEU A 15 -3.37 -9.67 -13.67
N ASP A 16 -2.65 -10.58 -14.33
CA ASP A 16 -1.20 -10.48 -14.46
C ASP A 16 -0.79 -10.24 -15.91
N SER A 17 -0.24 -9.05 -16.18
CA SER A 17 0.28 -8.71 -17.51
C SER A 17 1.67 -9.30 -17.77
N THR A 18 2.37 -9.79 -16.75
CA THR A 18 3.69 -10.40 -16.90
C THR A 18 3.64 -11.87 -17.30
N GLY A 19 2.53 -12.56 -17.01
CA GLY A 19 2.38 -14.01 -17.19
C GLY A 19 3.24 -14.85 -16.25
N LYS A 20 3.85 -14.24 -15.22
CA LYS A 20 4.81 -14.88 -14.31
C LYS A 20 4.30 -14.97 -12.88
N PHE A 21 3.18 -14.33 -12.55
CA PHE A 21 2.67 -14.32 -11.19
C PHE A 21 1.96 -15.63 -10.85
N THR A 22 2.48 -16.31 -9.83
CA THR A 22 2.03 -17.66 -9.49
C THR A 22 1.01 -17.68 -8.36
N ARG A 23 0.36 -18.84 -8.18
CA ARG A 23 -0.52 -19.10 -7.03
C ARG A 23 0.22 -19.03 -5.69
N GLU A 24 1.48 -19.39 -5.65
CA GLU A 24 2.31 -19.30 -4.44
C GLU A 24 2.56 -17.83 -4.08
N MET A 25 2.88 -17.01 -5.08
CA MET A 25 3.01 -15.57 -4.92
C MET A 25 1.69 -14.93 -4.46
N ALA A 26 0.55 -15.35 -5.01
CA ALA A 26 -0.76 -14.89 -4.54
C ALA A 26 -0.99 -15.20 -3.05
N ARG A 27 -0.63 -16.40 -2.59
CA ARG A 27 -0.72 -16.78 -1.17
C ARG A 27 0.20 -15.92 -0.30
N LYS A 28 1.46 -15.80 -0.71
CA LYS A 28 2.52 -15.10 0.02
C LYS A 28 2.26 -13.60 0.12
N TYR A 29 1.88 -12.97 -0.99
CA TYR A 29 1.86 -11.52 -1.15
C TYR A 29 0.48 -10.89 -1.10
N VAL A 30 -0.60 -11.65 -1.27
CA VAL A 30 -1.97 -11.11 -1.21
C VAL A 30 -2.74 -11.71 -0.05
N LEU A 31 -2.90 -13.03 -0.02
CA LEU A 31 -3.77 -13.69 0.98
C LEU A 31 -3.20 -13.60 2.41
N ASN A 32 -1.89 -13.80 2.57
CA ASN A 32 -1.24 -13.69 3.88
C ASN A 32 -1.29 -12.25 4.43
N PRO A 33 -0.93 -11.20 3.67
CA PRO A 33 -1.13 -9.81 4.09
C PRO A 33 -2.57 -9.48 4.43
N LEU A 34 -3.53 -9.85 3.57
CA LEU A 34 -4.95 -9.62 3.83
C LEU A 34 -5.40 -10.25 5.15
N ARG A 35 -4.98 -11.49 5.43
CA ARG A 35 -5.29 -12.17 6.70
C ARG A 35 -4.71 -11.39 7.89
N LYS A 36 -3.41 -11.05 7.84
CA LYS A 36 -2.73 -10.29 8.89
C LYS A 36 -3.42 -8.95 9.17
N ILE A 37 -3.79 -8.21 8.12
CA ILE A 37 -4.49 -6.94 8.22
C ILE A 37 -5.88 -7.14 8.83
N THR A 38 -6.63 -8.14 8.37
CA THR A 38 -7.98 -8.42 8.88
C THR A 38 -7.95 -8.78 10.36
N ASP A 39 -7.03 -9.63 10.78
CA ASP A 39 -6.87 -10.05 12.17
C ASP A 39 -6.45 -8.86 13.06
N TYR A 40 -5.50 -8.06 12.58
CA TYR A 40 -5.04 -6.85 13.28
C TYR A 40 -6.16 -5.82 13.46
N LEU A 41 -6.87 -5.49 12.38
CA LEU A 41 -7.96 -4.50 12.44
C LEU A 41 -9.12 -5.01 13.30
N ARG A 42 -9.42 -6.31 13.28
CA ARG A 42 -10.43 -6.90 14.16
C ARG A 42 -10.07 -6.71 15.63
N ASP A 43 -8.81 -6.93 16.00
CA ASP A 43 -8.31 -6.77 17.37
C ASP A 43 -8.26 -5.29 17.80
N LYS A 44 -7.70 -4.40 16.97
CA LYS A 44 -7.39 -3.01 17.35
C LYS A 44 -8.50 -2.00 17.08
N VAL A 45 -9.26 -2.21 16.00
CA VAL A 45 -10.28 -1.27 15.55
C VAL A 45 -11.67 -1.85 15.77
N GLY A 46 -11.85 -3.15 15.58
CA GLY A 46 -13.13 -3.86 15.65
C GLY A 46 -13.53 -4.43 14.29
N GLY A 47 -14.77 -4.95 14.20
CA GLY A 47 -15.27 -5.58 12.97
C GLY A 47 -15.51 -4.57 11.83
N LEU A 48 -14.47 -4.28 11.06
CA LEU A 48 -14.57 -3.54 9.81
C LEU A 48 -15.08 -4.45 8.69
N SER A 49 -15.79 -3.87 7.73
CA SER A 49 -16.23 -4.60 6.55
C SER A 49 -15.12 -4.63 5.51
N LEU A 50 -15.02 -5.74 4.79
CA LEU A 50 -14.15 -5.87 3.62
C LEU A 50 -15.00 -5.74 2.35
N PRO A 51 -14.42 -5.24 1.24
CA PRO A 51 -15.08 -5.33 -0.06
C PRO A 51 -15.39 -6.80 -0.40
N GLU A 52 -16.48 -7.05 -1.13
CA GLU A 52 -16.83 -8.43 -1.53
C GLU A 52 -15.84 -8.99 -2.55
N ARG A 53 -15.23 -8.11 -3.35
CA ARG A 53 -14.29 -8.44 -4.41
C ARG A 53 -13.12 -7.45 -4.40
N ILE A 54 -11.91 -7.97 -4.53
CA ILE A 54 -10.68 -7.18 -4.73
C ILE A 54 -10.00 -7.68 -6.01
N GLU A 55 -9.74 -6.77 -6.93
CA GLU A 55 -8.94 -7.02 -8.14
C GLU A 55 -7.49 -6.58 -7.87
N ILE A 56 -6.54 -7.49 -8.03
CA ILE A 56 -5.12 -7.20 -8.03
C ILE A 56 -4.63 -7.24 -9.48
N GLU A 57 -4.20 -6.10 -10.01
CA GLU A 57 -3.60 -5.98 -11.33
C GLU A 57 -2.09 -5.85 -11.19
N ILE A 58 -1.35 -6.76 -11.82
CA ILE A 58 0.11 -6.71 -11.87
C ILE A 58 0.51 -6.14 -13.22
N ARG A 59 0.95 -4.89 -13.20
CA ARG A 59 1.27 -4.12 -14.39
C ARG A 59 2.34 -3.09 -14.06
N LYS A 60 3.17 -2.76 -15.05
CA LYS A 60 4.14 -1.68 -14.91
C LYS A 60 3.48 -0.35 -14.56
N LEU A 61 3.96 0.25 -13.47
CA LEU A 61 3.59 1.56 -12.98
C LEU A 61 4.67 2.60 -13.33
N PRO A 62 4.32 3.90 -13.34
CA PRO A 62 5.24 4.95 -13.73
C PRO A 62 6.50 5.03 -12.86
N THR A 63 7.61 5.33 -13.52
CA THR A 63 8.89 5.69 -12.93
C THR A 63 9.27 7.06 -13.44
N TYR A 64 9.53 7.98 -12.52
CA TYR A 64 9.95 9.32 -12.85
C TYR A 64 11.47 9.35 -12.91
N TYR A 65 12.01 9.85 -14.03
CA TYR A 65 13.44 9.99 -14.26
C TYR A 65 13.82 11.47 -14.36
N SER A 66 15.02 11.81 -13.89
CA SER A 66 15.70 13.06 -14.23
C SER A 66 16.83 12.79 -15.22
N PHE A 67 17.05 13.75 -16.12
CA PHE A 67 18.19 13.76 -17.02
C PHE A 67 19.33 14.50 -16.32
N VAL A 68 20.50 13.87 -16.23
CA VAL A 68 21.72 14.49 -15.71
C VAL A 68 22.71 14.61 -16.84
N LEU A 69 23.14 15.85 -17.12
CA LEU A 69 24.22 16.17 -18.04
C LEU A 69 25.47 16.43 -17.21
N GLU A 70 26.53 15.66 -17.45
CA GLU A 70 27.80 15.81 -16.75
C GLU A 70 28.93 15.95 -17.77
N SER A 71 29.78 16.97 -17.60
CA SER A 71 30.99 17.11 -18.41
C SER A 71 32.09 16.24 -17.83
N VAL A 72 32.53 15.24 -18.59
CA VAL A 72 33.63 14.34 -18.22
C VAL A 72 34.77 14.58 -19.20
N GLY A 73 35.75 15.41 -18.79
CA GLY A 73 36.76 15.94 -19.70
C GLY A 73 36.14 16.83 -20.77
N ASN A 74 36.47 16.60 -22.04
CA ASN A 74 35.92 17.33 -23.20
C ASN A 74 34.63 16.69 -23.77
N ARG A 75 33.95 15.83 -23.02
CA ARG A 75 32.73 15.14 -23.46
C ARG A 75 31.58 15.43 -22.51
N ILE A 76 30.38 15.60 -23.07
CA ILE A 76 29.14 15.61 -22.30
C ILE A 76 28.62 14.18 -22.24
N LYS A 77 28.42 13.67 -21.02
CA LYS A 77 27.72 12.41 -20.78
C LYS A 77 26.30 12.72 -20.31
N LEU A 78 25.34 12.00 -20.90
CA LEU A 78 23.93 12.04 -20.52
C LEU A 78 23.61 10.79 -19.72
N TYR A 79 23.02 10.96 -18.55
CA TYR A 79 22.54 9.86 -17.71
C TYR A 79 21.07 10.03 -17.38
N LEU A 80 20.35 8.91 -17.33
CA LEU A 80 19.00 8.81 -16.77
C LEU A 80 19.12 8.36 -15.31
N ARG A 81 18.57 9.16 -14.39
CA ARG A 81 18.53 8.82 -12.96
C ARG A 81 17.08 8.74 -12.48
N PRO A 82 16.60 7.60 -11.94
CA PRO A 82 15.27 7.55 -11.36
C PRO A 82 15.21 8.44 -10.11
N ILE A 83 14.17 9.26 -10.03
CA ILE A 83 13.91 10.18 -8.92
C ILE A 83 12.73 9.75 -8.05
N ALA A 84 11.76 9.03 -8.61
CA ALA A 84 10.65 8.45 -7.87
C ALA A 84 10.05 7.27 -8.63
N LYS A 85 9.58 6.26 -7.90
CA LYS A 85 8.87 5.09 -8.45
C LYS A 85 7.54 4.93 -7.73
N ILE A 86 6.47 4.70 -8.48
CA ILE A 86 5.19 4.27 -7.91
C ILE A 86 5.19 2.74 -7.90
N PHE A 87 4.99 2.14 -6.73
CA PHE A 87 5.00 0.69 -6.54
C PHE A 87 3.59 0.08 -6.42
N GLY A 88 2.62 0.86 -5.95
CA GLY A 88 1.23 0.47 -5.77
C GLY A 88 0.31 1.67 -5.94
N ILE A 89 -0.92 1.42 -6.38
CA ILE A 89 -2.04 2.37 -6.36
C ILE A 89 -3.33 1.60 -6.11
N ALA A 90 -4.09 2.00 -5.09
CA ALA A 90 -5.46 1.55 -4.83
C ALA A 90 -6.51 2.49 -5.45
N SER A 91 -7.57 1.90 -6.01
CA SER A 91 -8.75 2.61 -6.49
C SER A 91 -9.99 1.72 -6.39
N ARG A 92 -10.88 2.09 -5.45
CA ARG A 92 -12.20 1.49 -5.19
C ARG A 92 -12.22 0.02 -4.77
N ASN A 93 -11.90 -0.85 -5.72
CA ASN A 93 -11.90 -2.31 -5.61
C ASN A 93 -10.73 -2.92 -6.40
N ARG A 94 -9.83 -2.08 -6.91
CA ARG A 94 -8.68 -2.47 -7.73
C ARG A 94 -7.41 -1.92 -7.12
N ILE A 95 -6.47 -2.81 -6.90
CA ILE A 95 -5.10 -2.50 -6.52
C ILE A 95 -4.23 -2.82 -7.74
N VAL A 96 -3.49 -1.83 -8.22
CA VAL A 96 -2.46 -2.03 -9.25
C VAL A 96 -1.10 -2.01 -8.59
N VAL A 97 -0.27 -3.02 -8.83
CA VAL A 97 1.09 -3.11 -8.28
C VAL A 97 2.12 -3.33 -9.38
N ASP A 98 3.27 -2.68 -9.21
CA ASP A 98 4.38 -2.85 -10.15
C ASP A 98 5.04 -4.21 -9.95
N PRO A 99 5.26 -5.01 -11.01
CA PRO A 99 5.90 -6.31 -10.89
C PRO A 99 7.29 -6.28 -10.25
N VAL A 100 8.00 -5.14 -10.29
CA VAL A 100 9.34 -4.98 -9.71
C VAL A 100 9.38 -5.23 -8.20
N ILE A 101 8.25 -5.17 -7.49
CA ILE A 101 8.22 -5.47 -6.05
C ILE A 101 8.39 -6.96 -5.76
N PHE A 102 8.10 -7.83 -6.73
CA PHE A 102 8.15 -9.28 -6.55
C PHE A 102 9.54 -9.83 -6.94
N PRO A 103 10.34 -10.32 -5.99
CA PRO A 103 11.69 -10.81 -6.29
C PRO A 103 11.71 -12.02 -7.22
N GLU A 104 10.62 -12.79 -7.29
CA GLU A 104 10.48 -13.93 -8.20
C GLU A 104 10.25 -13.50 -9.66
N ILE A 105 9.86 -12.25 -9.91
CA ILE A 105 9.72 -11.69 -11.26
C ILE A 105 11.01 -10.98 -11.63
N ASP A 106 11.71 -11.54 -12.62
CA ASP A 106 12.85 -10.89 -13.25
C ASP A 106 12.40 -9.63 -13.99
N ASP A 107 12.86 -8.49 -13.48
CA ASP A 107 12.47 -7.16 -13.89
C ASP A 107 13.70 -6.26 -13.96
N ARG A 108 14.07 -5.84 -15.18
CA ARG A 108 15.29 -5.07 -15.44
C ARG A 108 15.33 -3.73 -14.71
N GLU A 109 14.19 -3.15 -14.39
CA GLU A 109 14.13 -1.88 -13.67
C GLU A 109 14.70 -1.99 -12.26
N ARG A 110 14.69 -3.20 -11.68
CA ARG A 110 15.25 -3.48 -10.35
C ARG A 110 16.70 -3.00 -10.22
N GLU A 111 17.51 -3.13 -11.26
CA GLU A 111 18.92 -2.73 -11.27
C GLU A 111 19.13 -1.21 -11.16
N TRP A 112 18.10 -0.44 -11.50
CA TRP A 112 18.14 1.01 -11.60
C TRP A 112 17.51 1.68 -10.37
N LEU A 113 16.68 0.93 -9.63
CA LEU A 113 16.03 1.39 -8.42
C LEU A 113 16.94 1.19 -7.22
N GLY A 114 17.12 2.24 -6.40
CA GLY A 114 17.99 2.17 -5.22
C GLY A 114 17.44 1.25 -4.12
N THR A 115 16.21 1.47 -3.69
CA THR A 115 15.55 0.65 -2.65
C THR A 115 14.14 0.33 -3.08
N ILE A 116 13.80 -0.96 -3.07
CA ILE A 116 12.47 -1.46 -3.41
C ILE A 116 11.83 -1.98 -2.11
N PRO A 117 10.65 -1.47 -1.73
CA PRO A 117 9.93 -1.97 -0.56
C PRO A 117 9.51 -3.44 -0.77
N PRO A 118 9.41 -4.24 0.30
CA PRO A 118 8.88 -5.60 0.21
C PRO A 118 7.47 -5.62 -0.40
N ALA A 119 7.18 -6.61 -1.24
CA ALA A 119 5.88 -6.74 -1.89
C ALA A 119 4.72 -6.83 -0.89
N GLU A 120 4.90 -7.55 0.22
CA GLU A 120 3.89 -7.67 1.29
C GLU A 120 3.52 -6.30 1.87
N ARG A 121 4.50 -5.38 1.95
CA ARG A 121 4.27 -4.04 2.45
C ARG A 121 3.47 -3.21 1.46
N VAL A 122 3.90 -3.18 0.20
CA VAL A 122 3.21 -2.40 -0.85
C VAL A 122 1.76 -2.87 -0.97
N ILE A 123 1.54 -4.16 -1.16
CA ILE A 123 0.19 -4.72 -1.25
C ILE A 123 -0.57 -4.49 0.06
N GLY A 124 0.10 -4.59 1.21
CA GLY A 124 -0.51 -4.35 2.51
C GLY A 124 -1.04 -2.92 2.67
N GLU A 125 -0.26 -1.91 2.28
CA GLU A 125 -0.68 -0.51 2.31
C GLU A 125 -1.87 -0.26 1.38
N GLU A 126 -1.84 -0.79 0.14
CA GLU A 126 -2.97 -0.66 -0.79
C GLU A 126 -4.24 -1.38 -0.28
N LEU A 127 -4.09 -2.56 0.34
CA LEU A 127 -5.21 -3.25 0.99
C LEU A 127 -5.80 -2.44 2.15
N ILE A 128 -4.97 -1.75 2.94
CA ILE A 128 -5.45 -0.88 4.01
C ILE A 128 -6.21 0.31 3.42
N HIS A 129 -5.73 0.90 2.32
CA HIS A 129 -6.45 1.96 1.61
C HIS A 129 -7.82 1.49 1.09
N GLU A 130 -7.90 0.28 0.55
CA GLU A 130 -9.18 -0.33 0.14
C GLU A 130 -10.14 -0.51 1.33
N VAL A 131 -9.64 -0.94 2.50
CA VAL A 131 -10.45 -1.00 3.73
C VAL A 131 -10.91 0.40 4.15
N GLN A 132 -10.03 1.40 4.10
CA GLN A 132 -10.37 2.79 4.42
C GLN A 132 -11.46 3.35 3.49
N TYR A 133 -11.34 3.07 2.19
CA TYR A 133 -12.31 3.48 1.18
C TYR A 133 -13.67 2.80 1.42
N TYR A 134 -13.68 1.47 1.55
CA TYR A 134 -14.91 0.68 1.69
C TYR A 134 -15.69 1.01 2.97
N ASN A 135 -14.99 1.37 4.06
CA ASN A 135 -15.62 1.78 5.31
C ASN A 135 -15.94 3.29 5.36
N GLY A 136 -15.87 4.00 4.23
CA GLY A 136 -16.28 5.40 4.09
C GLY A 136 -15.38 6.41 4.82
N ILE A 137 -14.17 6.00 5.24
CA ILE A 137 -13.23 6.87 5.96
C ILE A 137 -12.69 7.94 5.02
N VAL A 138 -12.30 7.55 3.79
CA VAL A 138 -11.83 8.47 2.75
C VAL A 138 -12.89 9.53 2.44
N ASP A 139 -14.14 9.10 2.26
CA ASP A 139 -15.27 9.99 1.94
C ASP A 139 -15.60 10.96 3.07
N ARG A 140 -15.48 10.52 4.32
CA ARG A 140 -15.66 11.36 5.52
C ARG A 140 -14.62 12.47 5.57
N LEU A 141 -13.37 12.14 5.22
CA LEU A 141 -12.23 13.05 5.35
C LEU A 141 -11.98 13.91 4.11
N LYS A 142 -12.61 13.64 2.96
CA LYS A 142 -12.32 14.32 1.68
C LYS A 142 -12.32 15.86 1.74
N ARG A 143 -13.13 16.45 2.63
CA ARG A 143 -13.21 17.91 2.84
C ARG A 143 -11.92 18.52 3.39
N LEU A 144 -11.03 17.70 3.96
CA LEU A 144 -9.75 18.14 4.55
C LEU A 144 -8.59 18.14 3.54
N GLY A 145 -8.84 17.79 2.27
CA GLY A 145 -7.86 17.89 1.18
C GLY A 145 -6.55 17.17 1.48
N LYS A 146 -5.42 17.90 1.39
CA LYS A 146 -4.07 17.34 1.63
C LYS A 146 -3.93 16.69 3.02
N ARG A 147 -4.57 17.25 4.05
CA ARG A 147 -4.53 16.71 5.41
C ARG A 147 -5.21 15.33 5.50
N ALA A 148 -6.27 15.11 4.72
CA ALA A 148 -6.90 13.79 4.62
C ALA A 148 -5.95 12.76 4.01
N ARG A 149 -5.28 13.13 2.91
CA ARG A 149 -4.30 12.26 2.26
C ARG A 149 -3.18 11.88 3.23
N ASN A 150 -2.51 12.87 3.84
CA ASN A 150 -1.43 12.62 4.78
C ASN A 150 -1.86 11.71 5.93
N TYR A 151 -3.06 11.93 6.47
CA TYR A 151 -3.59 11.05 7.50
C TYR A 151 -3.83 9.62 7.01
N LEU A 152 -4.41 9.41 5.82
CA LEU A 152 -4.70 8.08 5.28
C LEU A 152 -3.40 7.29 5.01
N GLU A 153 -2.41 7.96 4.42
CA GLU A 153 -1.06 7.42 4.18
C GLU A 153 -0.36 7.10 5.52
N GLY A 154 -0.43 8.01 6.50
CA GLY A 154 0.14 7.80 7.83
C GLY A 154 -0.51 6.62 8.57
N ALA A 155 -1.82 6.44 8.44
CA ALA A 155 -2.55 5.31 8.99
C ALA A 155 -2.14 3.98 8.33
N ALA A 156 -2.02 3.95 7.00
CA ALA A 156 -1.57 2.77 6.26
C ALA A 156 -0.12 2.41 6.62
N ALA A 157 0.78 3.39 6.64
CA ALA A 157 2.16 3.21 7.04
C ALA A 157 2.31 2.73 8.49
N TYR A 158 1.50 3.24 9.41
CA TYR A 158 1.49 2.82 10.82
C TYR A 158 1.09 1.35 10.99
N VAL A 159 0.01 0.93 10.34
CA VAL A 159 -0.45 -0.48 10.41
C VAL A 159 0.56 -1.38 9.71
N SER A 160 1.06 -0.99 8.54
CA SER A 160 2.05 -1.77 7.78
C SER A 160 3.38 -1.93 8.53
N ASP A 161 3.85 -0.91 9.25
CA ASP A 161 5.04 -1.01 10.09
C ASP A 161 4.94 -2.12 11.15
N LYS A 162 3.74 -2.30 11.72
CA LYS A 162 3.49 -3.32 12.74
C LYS A 162 3.36 -4.72 12.16
N LEU A 163 2.90 -4.85 10.93
CA LEU A 163 2.62 -6.15 10.29
C LEU A 163 3.76 -6.67 9.42
N PHE A 164 4.53 -5.77 8.81
CA PHE A 164 5.51 -6.07 7.77
C PHE A 164 6.90 -5.46 8.04
N GLY A 165 7.06 -4.73 9.15
CA GLY A 165 8.34 -4.14 9.56
C GLY A 165 8.48 -2.66 9.20
N LYS A 166 9.34 -1.95 9.94
CA LYS A 166 9.49 -0.50 9.87
C LYS A 166 10.20 -0.05 8.59
N THR A 167 9.74 1.09 8.04
CA THR A 167 10.44 1.80 6.96
C THR A 167 10.54 3.30 7.22
N GLY A 168 11.37 3.99 6.44
CA GLY A 168 11.45 5.46 6.40
C GLY A 168 10.36 6.11 5.54
N ALA A 169 9.52 5.35 4.84
CA ALA A 169 8.43 5.88 4.03
C ALA A 169 7.37 6.54 4.92
N TYR A 170 6.80 7.65 4.45
CA TYR A 170 5.75 8.42 5.13
C TYR A 170 6.07 8.74 6.60
N SER A 171 7.34 8.98 6.92
CA SER A 171 7.78 9.09 8.31
C SER A 171 7.18 10.29 9.06
N GLU A 172 6.88 11.38 8.36
CA GLU A 172 6.20 12.54 8.94
C GLU A 172 4.72 12.26 9.17
N GLU A 173 4.02 11.80 8.13
CA GLU A 173 2.61 11.43 8.16
C GLU A 173 2.31 10.37 9.22
N LYS A 174 3.17 9.35 9.29
CA LYS A 174 3.09 8.28 10.29
C LYS A 174 3.28 8.83 11.70
N ARG A 175 4.26 9.71 11.94
CA ARG A 175 4.46 10.32 13.27
C ARG A 175 3.25 11.17 13.70
N GLU A 176 2.64 11.89 12.75
CA GLU A 176 1.40 12.62 13.03
C GLU A 176 0.27 11.66 13.40
N TYR A 177 0.13 10.56 12.67
CA TYR A 177 -0.87 9.53 12.97
C TYR A 177 -0.59 8.81 14.31
N GLU A 178 0.66 8.50 14.63
CA GLU A 178 1.08 7.93 15.92
C GLU A 178 0.62 8.80 17.10
N ARG A 179 0.81 10.12 17.02
CA ARG A 179 0.31 11.07 18.03
C ARG A 179 -1.21 11.06 18.14
N LEU A 180 -1.94 10.86 17.03
CA LEU A 180 -3.40 10.71 17.08
C LEU A 180 -3.80 9.43 17.81
N VAL A 181 -3.11 8.32 17.55
CA VAL A 181 -3.32 7.04 18.23
C VAL A 181 -3.08 7.18 19.74
N GLU A 182 -1.98 7.83 20.14
CA GLU A 182 -1.67 8.10 21.55
C GLU A 182 -2.76 8.95 22.23
N ARG A 183 -3.31 9.94 21.52
CA ARG A 183 -4.27 10.88 22.08
C ARG A 183 -5.68 10.30 22.25
N CYS A 184 -6.16 9.49 21.32
CA CYS A 184 -7.57 9.07 21.31
C CYS A 184 -7.80 7.56 21.16
N GLY A 185 -6.73 6.77 21.12
CA GLY A 185 -6.78 5.32 20.94
C GLY A 185 -6.87 4.91 19.47
N GLU A 186 -6.31 3.73 19.17
CA GLU A 186 -6.10 3.26 17.80
C GLU A 186 -7.40 3.11 16.99
N ARG A 187 -8.47 2.62 17.61
CA ARG A 187 -9.79 2.51 16.96
C ARG A 187 -10.28 3.85 16.43
N ARG A 188 -10.39 4.84 17.31
CA ARG A 188 -10.93 6.16 16.96
C ARG A 188 -9.98 6.88 16.01
N ALA A 189 -8.68 6.72 16.24
CA ALA A 189 -7.65 7.25 15.38
C ALA A 189 -7.72 6.67 13.97
N PHE A 190 -8.03 5.38 13.76
CA PHE A 190 -8.16 4.75 12.44
C PHE A 190 -9.46 5.12 11.72
N LEU A 191 -10.56 5.27 12.46
CA LEU A 191 -11.87 5.63 11.92
C LEU A 191 -11.99 7.13 11.55
N GLY A 192 -10.94 7.92 11.77
CA GLY A 192 -10.93 9.36 11.50
C GLY A 192 -11.80 10.17 12.47
N GLU A 193 -12.08 9.65 13.66
CA GLU A 193 -12.98 10.26 14.65
C GLU A 193 -12.28 11.31 15.54
N CYS A 194 -10.99 11.55 15.31
CA CYS A 194 -10.14 12.43 16.12
C CYS A 194 -9.48 13.57 15.32
N LEU A 195 -9.93 13.77 14.08
CA LEU A 195 -9.38 14.73 13.13
C LEU A 195 -10.11 16.07 13.13
#